data_AF-A0A7C5R9G1-F1
#
_entry.id   AF-A0A7C5R9G1-F1
#
_cell.length_a   1.000
_cell.length_b   1.000
_cell.length_c   1.000
_cell.angle_alpha   90.00
_cell.angle_beta   90.00
_cell.angle_gamma   90.00
#
_symmetry.space_group_name_H-M   'P 1'
#
loop_
_entity.id
_entity.type
_entity.pdbx_description
1 polymer ?
#
loop_
_entity_poly.entity_id
_entity_poly.type
_entity_poly.pdbx_seq_one_letter_code
_entity_poly.pdbx_strand_id
1 'polypeptide(L)'
;MKARILIIDDEADILNLLARILRLEGYQVYKADTGKRGLKVLSQEKIHVVICDVKLPDANGVELVPRLKALSPQSEIILNTAFGTISDGVAAIKAGAFDYITKGDDNNKIIPLVSRAVDKALLQFRVEELEEQVGGRFRFDKIVGKSKPMLHAMEMAKKVACTDTTVLLTGETGTGKEVFARAIHFESRRSQKPFVAINCSALGKDLLESEMFGHKAGAFTGAVRDKIGLFHEADSGTIFLDEIGEMDLTLQAKLLRVIETGTFLRVGDTKETRVNVRIIAATNRDLREECDNGRFRTDLFYRLSVFALRLPPLRERHDDLPVLADHFIKMFTSKMGRPPLGMDDTFQKALLNHPWKGNIRELKNVIERAVILASGDCLTVECLPFDFLVPDSADPADSLKLAAMEKLHIRKVLAYTKGNKTKAADLLGIGVATLYRKIEEYSL
;
A
#
# COMPACT_ATOMS: atom_id res chain seq x y z
N MET A 1 22.86 -14.69 4.77
CA MET A 1 23.38 -13.87 5.89
C MET A 1 23.63 -14.80 7.07
N LYS A 2 24.73 -14.62 7.83
CA LYS A 2 24.95 -15.39 9.06
C LYS A 2 24.04 -14.84 10.16
N ALA A 3 23.28 -15.69 10.84
CA ALA A 3 22.48 -15.25 11.98
C ALA A 3 23.39 -14.75 13.11
N ARG A 4 22.92 -13.72 13.81
CA ARG A 4 23.67 -12.98 14.83
C ARG A 4 23.15 -13.34 16.21
N ILE A 5 24.04 -13.76 17.09
CA ILE A 5 23.72 -14.22 18.45
C ILE A 5 24.45 -13.34 19.45
N LEU A 6 23.76 -12.90 20.49
CA LEU A 6 24.35 -12.24 21.65
C LEU A 6 24.39 -13.19 22.83
N ILE A 7 25.54 -13.34 23.47
CA ILE A 7 25.69 -14.10 24.71
C ILE A 7 25.95 -13.10 25.84
N ILE A 8 25.18 -13.21 26.91
CA ILE A 8 25.27 -12.39 28.13
C ILE A 8 25.55 -13.34 29.30
N ASP A 9 26.79 -13.37 29.77
CA ASP A 9 27.23 -14.24 30.88
C ASP A 9 28.46 -13.60 31.52
N ASP A 10 28.53 -13.56 32.86
CA ASP A 10 29.66 -12.98 33.60
C ASP A 10 30.83 -13.96 33.75
N GLU A 11 30.59 -15.26 33.55
CA GLU A 11 31.62 -16.29 33.54
C GLU A 11 32.37 -16.30 32.19
N ALA A 12 33.59 -15.74 32.20
CA ALA A 12 34.41 -15.61 30.99
C ALA A 12 34.65 -16.94 30.25
N ASP A 13 34.79 -18.04 30.99
CA ASP A 13 35.02 -19.37 30.41
C ASP A 13 33.79 -19.88 29.64
N ILE A 14 32.60 -19.74 30.21
CA ILE A 14 31.32 -20.11 29.56
C ILE A 14 31.08 -19.21 28.34
N LEU A 15 31.24 -17.90 28.51
CA LEU A 15 31.09 -16.92 27.45
C LEU A 15 32.02 -17.21 26.25
N ASN A 16 33.25 -17.65 26.52
CA ASN A 16 34.22 -18.03 25.49
C ASN A 16 33.89 -19.38 24.84
N LEU A 17 33.50 -20.37 25.63
CA LEU A 17 33.11 -21.70 25.16
C LEU A 17 31.90 -21.64 24.23
N LEU A 18 30.80 -21.04 24.68
CA LEU A 18 29.57 -20.91 23.90
C LEU A 18 29.81 -20.13 22.60
N ALA A 19 30.60 -19.06 22.66
CA ALA A 19 30.94 -18.30 21.47
C ALA A 19 31.77 -19.11 20.47
N ARG A 20 32.66 -19.98 20.94
CA ARG A 20 33.44 -20.86 20.06
C ARG A 20 32.53 -21.88 19.37
N ILE A 21 31.66 -22.55 20.13
CA ILE A 21 30.71 -23.55 19.62
C ILE A 21 29.81 -22.91 18.55
N LEU A 22 29.18 -21.79 18.85
CA LEU A 22 28.25 -21.13 17.94
C LEU A 22 28.93 -20.54 16.70
N ARG A 23 30.19 -20.12 16.80
CA ARG A 23 30.97 -19.69 15.62
C ARG A 23 31.31 -20.85 14.69
N LEU A 24 31.55 -22.06 15.23
CA LEU A 24 31.79 -23.26 14.42
C LEU A 24 30.54 -23.66 13.62
N GLU A 25 29.36 -23.46 14.20
CA GLU A 25 28.05 -23.61 13.52
C GLU A 25 27.75 -22.48 12.52
N GLY A 26 28.69 -21.55 12.31
CA GLY A 26 28.58 -20.51 11.29
C GLY A 26 27.83 -19.24 11.72
N TYR A 27 27.49 -19.10 13.01
CA TYR A 27 26.84 -17.89 13.53
C TYR A 27 27.84 -16.75 13.80
N GLN A 28 27.35 -15.51 13.70
CA GLN A 28 28.08 -14.33 14.15
C GLN A 28 27.77 -14.08 15.63
N VAL A 29 28.79 -14.10 16.49
CA VAL A 29 28.58 -14.05 17.94
C VAL A 29 29.13 -12.77 18.55
N TYR A 30 28.25 -12.08 19.26
CA TYR A 30 28.50 -10.93 20.14
C TYR A 30 28.52 -11.38 21.59
N LYS A 31 29.29 -10.69 22.42
CA LYS A 31 29.51 -11.04 23.84
C LYS A 31 29.24 -9.84 24.73
N ALA A 32 28.63 -10.09 25.88
CA ALA A 32 28.49 -9.16 26.97
C ALA A 32 28.73 -9.88 28.31
N ASP A 33 29.43 -9.20 29.20
CA ASP A 33 29.78 -9.64 30.55
C ASP A 33 28.76 -9.21 31.61
N THR A 34 27.81 -8.36 31.22
CA THR A 34 26.82 -7.72 32.10
C THR A 34 25.51 -7.49 31.35
N GLY A 35 24.40 -7.44 32.09
CA GLY A 35 23.08 -7.16 31.53
C GLY A 35 23.02 -5.80 30.82
N LYS A 36 23.61 -4.76 31.43
CA LYS A 36 23.73 -3.41 30.84
C LYS A 36 24.47 -3.42 29.51
N ARG A 37 25.59 -4.14 29.41
CA ARG A 37 26.35 -4.24 28.16
C ARG A 37 25.59 -5.04 27.10
N GLY A 38 24.86 -6.08 27.51
CA GLY A 38 23.97 -6.83 26.62
C GLY A 38 22.88 -5.96 26.00
N LEU A 39 22.18 -5.16 26.81
CA LEU A 39 21.18 -4.20 26.34
C LEU A 39 21.78 -3.18 25.36
N LYS A 40 23.00 -2.69 25.63
CA LYS A 40 23.70 -1.76 24.73
C LYS A 40 24.00 -2.41 23.37
N VAL A 41 24.51 -3.63 23.35
CA VAL A 41 24.77 -4.35 22.08
C VAL A 41 23.46 -4.57 21.32
N LEU A 42 22.39 -5.00 21.99
CA LEU A 42 21.08 -5.19 21.36
C LEU A 42 20.51 -3.91 20.74
N SER A 43 20.80 -2.74 21.33
CA SER A 43 20.38 -1.44 20.77
C SER A 43 21.20 -0.97 19.56
N GLN A 44 22.41 -1.50 19.38
CA GLN A 44 23.34 -1.08 18.33
C GLN A 44 23.40 -2.05 17.15
N GLU A 45 23.09 -3.31 17.39
CA GLU A 45 23.27 -4.40 16.45
C GLU A 45 21.98 -5.19 16.29
N LYS A 46 21.70 -5.63 15.06
CA LYS A 46 20.59 -6.56 14.80
C LYS A 46 20.96 -7.94 15.36
N ILE A 47 20.36 -8.33 16.48
CA ILE A 47 20.54 -9.65 17.09
C ILE A 47 19.32 -10.50 16.78
N HIS A 48 19.51 -11.80 16.52
CA HIS A 48 18.42 -12.74 16.25
C HIS A 48 18.10 -13.58 17.48
N VAL A 49 19.14 -13.99 18.20
CA VAL A 49 19.01 -14.77 19.43
C VAL A 49 19.87 -14.17 20.52
N VAL A 50 19.31 -14.05 21.73
CA VAL A 50 20.03 -13.68 22.95
C VAL A 50 20.10 -14.90 23.85
N ILE A 51 21.30 -15.32 24.24
CA ILE A 51 21.52 -16.30 25.30
C ILE A 51 21.92 -15.51 26.54
N CYS A 52 21.10 -15.54 27.59
CA CYS A 52 21.29 -14.71 28.79
C CYS A 52 21.38 -15.59 30.03
N ASP A 53 22.45 -15.43 30.80
CA ASP A 53 22.52 -16.03 32.14
C ASP A 53 21.45 -15.41 33.05
N VAL A 54 20.89 -16.24 33.93
CA VAL A 54 19.88 -15.81 34.90
C VAL A 54 20.48 -14.96 36.02
N LYS A 55 21.74 -15.19 36.40
CA LYS A 55 22.37 -14.55 37.55
C LYS A 55 23.56 -13.70 37.09
N LEU A 56 23.28 -12.51 36.60
CA LEU A 56 24.30 -11.53 36.23
C LEU A 56 24.68 -10.66 37.45
N PRO A 57 25.88 -10.07 37.47
CA PRO A 57 26.34 -9.21 38.56
C PRO A 57 25.51 -7.93 38.73
N ASP A 58 24.83 -7.48 37.67
CA ASP A 58 24.09 -6.23 37.63
C ASP A 58 22.57 -6.38 37.39
N ALA A 59 22.08 -7.61 37.16
CA ALA A 59 20.66 -7.87 36.86
C ALA A 59 20.29 -9.36 36.99
N ASN A 60 18.99 -9.63 37.12
CA ASN A 60 18.44 -10.97 36.94
C ASN A 60 18.02 -11.17 35.47
N GLY A 61 18.46 -12.25 34.84
CA GLY A 61 18.17 -12.58 33.44
C GLY A 61 16.68 -12.73 33.14
N VAL A 62 15.88 -13.26 34.08
CA VAL A 62 14.41 -13.38 33.93
C VAL A 62 13.76 -11.99 33.90
N GLU A 63 14.22 -11.07 34.75
CA GLU A 63 13.74 -9.68 34.80
C GLU A 63 14.22 -8.83 33.61
N LEU A 64 15.29 -9.27 32.94
CA LEU A 64 15.81 -8.67 31.71
C LEU A 64 14.98 -9.02 30.47
N VAL A 65 14.31 -10.18 30.44
CA VAL A 65 13.54 -10.65 29.28
C VAL A 65 12.56 -9.59 28.75
N PRO A 66 11.70 -8.96 29.58
CA PRO A 66 10.77 -7.95 29.09
C PRO A 66 11.48 -6.72 28.50
N ARG A 67 12.64 -6.34 29.05
CA ARG A 67 13.44 -5.20 28.55
C ARG A 67 14.10 -5.53 27.22
N LEU A 68 14.63 -6.74 27.08
CA LEU A 68 15.21 -7.24 25.83
C LEU A 68 14.13 -7.34 24.73
N LYS A 69 12.95 -7.89 25.03
CA LYS A 69 11.80 -7.92 24.11
C LYS A 69 11.25 -6.54 23.78
N ALA A 70 11.31 -5.57 24.69
CA ALA A 70 10.90 -4.20 24.40
C ALA A 70 11.85 -3.51 23.39
N LEU A 71 13.15 -3.81 23.44
CA LEU A 71 14.15 -3.26 22.51
C LEU A 71 14.14 -3.96 21.15
N SER A 72 13.97 -5.28 21.14
CA SER A 72 13.84 -6.08 19.91
C SER A 72 12.81 -7.19 20.11
N PRO A 73 11.53 -6.92 19.78
CA PRO A 73 10.45 -7.89 19.91
C PRO A 73 10.69 -9.18 19.13
N GLN A 74 11.39 -9.08 17.99
CA GLN A 74 11.66 -10.15 17.04
C GLN A 74 12.85 -11.05 17.45
N SER A 75 13.68 -10.58 18.38
CA SER A 75 14.79 -11.38 18.92
C SER A 75 14.25 -12.48 19.83
N GLU A 76 14.71 -13.72 19.67
CA GLU A 76 14.36 -14.79 20.60
C GLU A 76 15.36 -14.90 21.75
N ILE A 77 14.87 -15.17 22.96
CA ILE A 77 15.68 -15.13 24.19
C ILE A 77 15.72 -16.52 24.82
N ILE A 78 16.91 -17.06 25.00
CA ILE A 78 17.17 -18.32 25.70
C ILE A 78 17.84 -17.97 27.03
N LEU A 79 17.26 -18.42 28.14
CA LEU A 79 17.90 -18.26 29.45
C LEU A 79 18.85 -19.41 29.72
N ASN A 80 19.99 -19.12 30.34
CA ASN A 80 20.96 -20.10 30.81
C ASN A 80 21.06 -20.02 32.35
N THR A 81 21.05 -21.14 33.06
CA THR A 81 21.14 -21.13 34.54
C THR A 81 21.90 -22.32 35.08
N ALA A 82 22.66 -22.13 36.16
CA ALA A 82 23.31 -23.23 36.90
C ALA A 82 22.35 -23.99 37.84
N PHE A 83 21.23 -23.37 38.23
CA PHE A 83 20.23 -23.97 39.12
C PHE A 83 18.87 -23.91 38.42
N GLY A 84 18.28 -25.06 38.13
CA GLY A 84 16.97 -25.14 37.48
C GLY A 84 15.97 -25.94 38.31
N THR A 85 14.99 -25.27 38.91
CA THR A 85 13.74 -25.92 39.30
C THR A 85 12.70 -25.73 38.18
N ILE A 86 11.74 -26.66 38.04
CA ILE A 86 10.70 -26.58 37.01
C ILE A 86 9.89 -25.27 37.09
N SER A 87 9.77 -24.67 38.28
CA SER A 87 9.08 -23.38 38.47
C SER A 87 9.79 -22.20 37.80
N ASP A 88 11.13 -22.23 37.71
CA ASP A 88 11.92 -21.12 37.13
C ASP A 88 11.77 -21.07 35.60
N GLY A 89 11.71 -22.25 34.96
CA GLY A 89 11.44 -22.37 33.52
C GLY A 89 10.06 -21.82 33.13
N VAL A 90 9.03 -22.07 33.95
CA VAL A 90 7.67 -21.55 33.68
C VAL A 90 7.63 -20.02 33.83
N ALA A 91 8.33 -19.45 34.82
CA ALA A 91 8.42 -18.00 34.99
C ALA A 91 9.14 -17.33 33.81
N ALA A 92 10.22 -17.95 33.30
CA ALA A 92 10.95 -17.48 32.13
C ALA A 92 10.09 -17.42 30.87
N ILE A 93 9.33 -18.48 30.57
CA ILE A 93 8.42 -18.50 29.42
C ILE A 93 7.31 -17.46 29.58
N LYS A 94 6.74 -17.31 30.78
CA LYS A 94 5.73 -16.26 31.05
C LYS A 94 6.28 -14.85 30.86
N ALA A 95 7.58 -14.63 31.11
CA ALA A 95 8.25 -13.35 30.88
C ALA A 95 8.55 -13.08 29.40
N GLY A 96 8.36 -14.07 28.51
CA GLY A 96 8.56 -13.94 27.07
C GLY A 96 9.84 -14.59 26.53
N ALA A 97 10.51 -15.43 27.32
CA ALA A 97 11.64 -16.22 26.84
C ALA A 97 11.14 -17.29 25.84
N PHE A 98 11.99 -17.61 24.86
CA PHE A 98 11.76 -18.70 23.92
C PHE A 98 11.89 -20.05 24.62
N ASP A 99 12.97 -20.22 25.40
CA ASP A 99 13.25 -21.44 26.14
C ASP A 99 14.31 -21.18 27.23
N TYR A 100 14.66 -22.21 28.01
CA TYR A 100 15.73 -22.17 29.02
C TYR A 100 16.64 -23.40 28.95
N ILE A 101 17.91 -23.26 29.34
CA ILE A 101 18.91 -24.32 29.43
C ILE A 101 19.54 -24.31 30.83
N THR A 102 19.77 -25.50 31.38
CA THR A 102 20.57 -25.71 32.59
C THR A 102 22.04 -25.98 32.22
N LYS A 103 22.98 -25.21 32.80
CA LYS A 103 24.43 -25.40 32.65
C LYS A 103 24.81 -26.82 33.09
N GLY A 104 25.59 -27.54 32.28
CA GLY A 104 26.00 -28.94 32.51
C GLY A 104 25.22 -29.98 31.71
N ASP A 105 24.06 -29.61 31.16
CA ASP A 105 23.17 -30.43 30.31
C ASP A 105 23.14 -29.93 28.85
N ASP A 106 24.02 -28.99 28.53
CA ASP A 106 24.01 -28.08 27.39
C ASP A 106 24.77 -28.59 26.15
N ASN A 107 25.73 -29.51 26.33
CA ASN A 107 26.64 -29.96 25.26
C ASN A 107 25.93 -30.48 24.00
N ASN A 108 24.78 -31.13 24.13
CA ASN A 108 23.99 -31.65 22.99
C ASN A 108 22.69 -30.87 22.74
N LYS A 109 22.31 -29.93 23.62
CA LYS A 109 21.02 -29.23 23.56
C LYS A 109 21.14 -27.81 23.01
N ILE A 110 22.28 -27.16 23.18
CA ILE A 110 22.42 -25.74 22.83
C ILE A 110 22.33 -25.48 21.32
N ILE A 111 22.97 -26.31 20.49
CA ILE A 111 22.96 -26.13 19.03
C ILE A 111 21.55 -26.33 18.46
N PRO A 112 20.83 -27.46 18.74
CA PRO A 112 19.46 -27.62 18.26
C PRO A 112 18.50 -26.54 18.76
N LEU A 113 18.66 -26.08 20.01
CA LEU A 113 17.79 -25.05 20.57
C LEU A 113 18.01 -23.70 19.92
N VAL A 114 19.28 -23.29 19.78
CA VAL A 114 19.66 -22.06 19.10
C VAL A 114 19.21 -22.10 17.65
N SER A 115 19.36 -23.23 16.94
CA SER A 115 18.87 -23.37 15.56
C SER A 115 17.37 -23.08 15.46
N ARG A 116 16.54 -23.69 16.32
CA ARG A 116 15.08 -23.46 16.32
C ARG A 116 14.74 -22.00 16.65
N ALA A 117 15.45 -21.40 17.61
CA ALA A 117 15.27 -20.00 17.96
C ALA A 117 15.65 -19.07 16.80
N VAL A 118 16.75 -19.37 16.11
CA VAL A 118 17.21 -18.63 14.92
C VAL A 118 16.18 -18.72 13.80
N ASP A 119 15.63 -19.90 13.50
CA ASP A 119 14.63 -20.07 12.45
C ASP A 119 13.39 -19.21 12.71
N LYS A 120 12.89 -19.23 13.96
CA LYS A 120 11.74 -18.41 14.38
C LYS A 120 12.06 -16.91 14.31
N ALA A 121 13.22 -16.49 14.79
CA ALA A 121 13.65 -15.10 14.74
C ALA A 121 13.81 -14.61 13.29
N LEU A 122 14.43 -15.39 12.42
CA LEU A 122 14.61 -15.05 11.01
C LEU A 122 13.27 -14.86 10.29
N LEU A 123 12.28 -15.72 10.58
CA LEU A 123 10.93 -15.54 10.06
C LEU A 123 10.29 -14.24 10.55
N GLN A 124 10.40 -13.92 11.85
CA GLN A 124 9.86 -12.67 12.41
C GLN A 124 10.54 -11.43 11.81
N PHE A 125 11.86 -11.43 11.71
CA PHE A 125 12.60 -10.34 11.07
C PHE A 125 12.28 -10.21 9.57
N ARG A 126 11.97 -11.32 8.89
CA ARG A 126 11.56 -11.28 7.48
C ARG A 126 10.17 -10.70 7.31
N VAL A 127 9.24 -11.06 8.20
CA VAL A 127 7.90 -10.45 8.23
C VAL A 127 8.01 -8.95 8.45
N GLU A 128 8.78 -8.50 9.44
CA GLU A 128 9.02 -7.07 9.70
C GLU A 128 9.64 -6.37 8.49
N GLU A 129 10.65 -6.96 7.85
CA GLU A 129 11.26 -6.36 6.66
C GLU A 129 10.26 -6.23 5.50
N LEU A 130 9.40 -7.22 5.30
CA LEU A 130 8.35 -7.17 4.29
C LEU A 130 7.29 -6.12 4.64
N GLU A 131 6.89 -6.03 5.90
CA GLU A 131 5.99 -5.00 6.42
C GLU A 131 6.57 -3.60 6.23
N GLU A 132 7.87 -3.40 6.51
CA GLU A 132 8.56 -2.13 6.25
C GLU A 132 8.69 -1.80 4.76
N GLN A 133 8.96 -2.79 3.90
CA GLN A 133 9.00 -2.58 2.44
C GLN A 133 7.65 -2.17 1.88
N VAL A 134 6.56 -2.72 2.42
CA VAL A 134 5.20 -2.34 2.06
C VAL A 134 4.88 -0.96 2.64
N GLY A 135 5.12 -0.72 3.93
CA GLY A 135 4.81 0.54 4.60
C GLY A 135 5.64 1.74 4.11
N GLY A 136 6.90 1.52 3.74
CA GLY A 136 7.79 2.54 3.19
C GLY A 136 7.38 3.03 1.80
N ARG A 137 6.59 2.25 1.04
CA ARG A 137 6.05 2.66 -0.27
C ARG A 137 4.90 3.66 -0.18
N PHE A 138 4.16 3.65 0.93
CA PHE A 138 2.88 4.34 1.01
C PHE A 138 2.87 5.51 2.01
N ARG A 139 4.02 6.02 2.46
CA ARG A 139 4.09 7.24 3.31
C ARG A 139 3.75 8.50 2.50
N PHE A 140 3.32 9.58 3.17
CA PHE A 140 3.02 10.84 2.48
C PHE A 140 4.23 11.40 1.73
N ASP A 141 5.44 11.14 2.20
CA ASP A 141 6.68 11.58 1.54
C ASP A 141 6.92 10.90 0.17
N LYS A 142 6.15 9.85 -0.15
CA LYS A 142 6.13 9.21 -1.47
C LYS A 142 4.99 9.68 -2.35
N ILE A 143 4.04 10.45 -1.83
CA ILE A 143 2.98 11.04 -2.64
C ILE A 143 3.58 12.19 -3.45
N VAL A 144 3.48 12.08 -4.77
CA VAL A 144 4.03 13.05 -5.70
C VAL A 144 3.04 14.19 -5.92
N GLY A 145 3.44 15.40 -5.53
CA GLY A 145 2.70 16.63 -5.77
C GLY A 145 3.31 17.83 -5.03
N LYS A 146 3.31 18.99 -5.68
CA LYS A 146 3.81 20.27 -5.19
C LYS A 146 2.76 21.40 -5.23
N SER A 147 1.60 21.15 -5.80
CA SER A 147 0.51 22.11 -5.90
C SER A 147 -0.06 22.45 -4.53
N LYS A 148 -0.50 23.70 -4.33
CA LYS A 148 -1.07 24.16 -3.06
C LYS A 148 -2.25 23.29 -2.59
N PRO A 149 -3.22 22.92 -3.45
CA PRO A 149 -4.33 22.05 -3.03
C PRO A 149 -3.87 20.66 -2.57
N MET A 150 -2.84 20.09 -3.22
CA MET A 150 -2.30 18.78 -2.84
C MET A 150 -1.51 18.84 -1.53
N LEU A 151 -0.68 19.88 -1.34
CA LEU A 151 0.05 20.10 -0.09
C LEU A 151 -0.90 20.26 1.10
N HIS A 152 -1.98 21.04 0.92
CA HIS A 152 -3.01 21.18 1.94
C HIS A 152 -3.71 19.84 2.25
N ALA A 153 -4.06 19.06 1.23
CA ALA A 153 -4.66 17.73 1.43
C ALA A 153 -3.72 16.79 2.19
N MET A 154 -2.42 16.78 1.86
CA MET A 154 -1.40 16.00 2.57
C MET A 154 -1.24 16.45 4.03
N GLU A 155 -1.24 17.76 4.31
CA GLU A 155 -1.14 18.28 5.67
C GLU A 155 -2.34 17.85 6.54
N MET A 156 -3.55 17.96 6.00
CA MET A 156 -4.76 17.54 6.69
C MET A 156 -4.80 16.03 6.91
N ALA A 157 -4.34 15.25 5.92
CA ALA A 157 -4.23 13.80 6.02
C ALA A 157 -3.20 13.37 7.09
N LYS A 158 -2.05 14.06 7.20
CA LYS A 158 -1.06 13.86 8.28
C LYS A 158 -1.65 14.12 9.67
N LYS A 159 -2.41 15.20 9.83
CA LYS A 159 -3.08 15.54 11.10
C LYS A 159 -4.07 14.45 11.53
N VAL A 160 -4.91 13.98 10.59
CA VAL A 160 -5.91 12.96 10.93
C VAL A 160 -5.32 11.57 11.11
N ALA A 161 -4.18 11.25 10.47
CA ALA A 161 -3.48 9.97 10.62
C ALA A 161 -3.19 9.63 12.08
N CYS A 162 -2.83 10.64 12.90
CA CYS A 162 -2.54 10.49 14.33
C CYS A 162 -3.75 10.20 15.23
N THR A 163 -4.98 10.23 14.70
CA THR A 163 -6.24 10.00 15.42
C THR A 163 -6.87 8.66 15.02
N ASP A 164 -7.81 8.14 15.81
CA ASP A 164 -8.62 6.95 15.46
C ASP A 164 -9.95 7.29 14.77
N THR A 165 -10.13 8.55 14.34
CA THR A 165 -11.41 9.00 13.75
C THR A 165 -11.62 8.41 12.35
N THR A 166 -12.90 8.31 11.96
CA THR A 166 -13.32 7.90 10.62
C THR A 166 -12.97 8.97 9.60
N VAL A 167 -12.37 8.56 8.49
CA VAL A 167 -11.99 9.47 7.41
C VAL A 167 -12.80 9.16 6.16
N LEU A 168 -13.42 10.18 5.58
CA LEU A 168 -14.10 10.11 4.28
C LEU A 168 -13.26 10.84 3.22
N LEU A 169 -12.69 10.08 2.29
CA LEU A 169 -11.95 10.58 1.14
C LEU A 169 -12.91 10.80 -0.04
N THR A 170 -13.10 12.04 -0.46
CA THR A 170 -13.91 12.38 -1.62
C THR A 170 -13.04 12.83 -2.79
N GLY A 171 -13.51 12.59 -4.00
CA GLY A 171 -12.82 13.04 -5.20
C GLY A 171 -13.02 12.09 -6.36
N GLU A 172 -12.79 12.59 -7.57
CA GLU A 172 -13.03 11.83 -8.79
C GLU A 172 -12.22 10.53 -8.84
N THR A 173 -12.68 9.62 -9.72
CA THR A 173 -11.97 8.38 -10.01
C THR A 173 -10.53 8.70 -10.45
N GLY A 174 -9.56 7.99 -9.87
CA GLY A 174 -8.14 8.16 -10.23
C GLY A 174 -7.42 9.37 -9.62
N THR A 175 -8.02 10.07 -8.65
CA THR A 175 -7.35 11.19 -7.95
C THR A 175 -6.30 10.78 -6.91
N GLY A 176 -6.29 9.51 -6.50
CA GLY A 176 -5.34 8.95 -5.53
C GLY A 176 -5.93 8.57 -4.17
N LYS A 177 -7.26 8.39 -4.06
CA LYS A 177 -7.95 8.05 -2.80
C LYS A 177 -7.33 6.85 -2.06
N GLU A 178 -7.06 5.75 -2.75
CA GLU A 178 -6.42 4.58 -2.15
C GLU A 178 -5.00 4.86 -1.63
N VAL A 179 -4.22 5.67 -2.37
CA VAL A 179 -2.86 6.05 -1.94
C VAL A 179 -2.92 6.87 -0.65
N PHE A 180 -3.85 7.81 -0.56
CA PHE A 180 -4.10 8.57 0.66
C PHE A 180 -4.57 7.69 1.82
N ALA A 181 -5.48 6.74 1.59
CA ALA A 181 -5.94 5.82 2.62
C ALA A 181 -4.80 4.98 3.21
N ARG A 182 -3.91 4.46 2.35
CA ARG A 182 -2.71 3.74 2.77
C ARG A 182 -1.76 4.66 3.55
N ALA A 183 -1.53 5.88 3.09
CA ALA A 183 -0.68 6.85 3.79
C ALA A 183 -1.20 7.21 5.19
N ILE A 184 -2.51 7.44 5.32
CA ILE A 184 -3.15 7.68 6.61
C ILE A 184 -2.93 6.49 7.55
N HIS A 185 -3.04 5.25 7.05
CA HIS A 185 -2.81 4.06 7.87
C HIS A 185 -1.35 3.93 8.31
N PHE A 186 -0.39 4.04 7.39
CA PHE A 186 1.03 3.85 7.71
C PHE A 186 1.64 4.98 8.57
N GLU A 187 1.01 6.14 8.61
CA GLU A 187 1.36 7.23 9.53
C GLU A 187 0.48 7.29 10.79
N SER A 188 -0.34 6.27 11.01
CA SER A 188 -1.16 6.14 12.22
C SER A 188 -0.49 5.32 13.31
N ARG A 189 -1.12 5.30 14.50
CA ARG A 189 -0.76 4.38 15.61
C ARG A 189 -0.97 2.90 15.26
N ARG A 190 -1.68 2.62 14.16
CA ARG A 190 -2.01 1.27 13.66
C ARG A 190 -1.14 0.87 12.47
N SER A 191 -0.02 1.55 12.22
CA SER A 191 0.86 1.31 11.05
C SER A 191 1.45 -0.10 10.96
N GLN A 192 1.56 -0.80 12.09
CA GLN A 192 2.02 -2.19 12.21
C GLN A 192 0.84 -3.19 12.34
N LYS A 193 -0.38 -2.75 12.04
CA LYS A 193 -1.60 -3.57 12.10
C LYS A 193 -2.14 -3.78 10.68
N PRO A 194 -3.08 -4.72 10.48
CA PRO A 194 -3.59 -4.99 9.14
C PRO A 194 -4.22 -3.77 8.48
N PHE A 195 -3.93 -3.56 7.19
CA PHE A 195 -4.67 -2.68 6.30
C PHE A 195 -5.44 -3.53 5.30
N VAL A 196 -6.76 -3.60 5.48
CA VAL A 196 -7.65 -4.39 4.61
C VAL A 196 -8.41 -3.44 3.70
N ALA A 197 -8.28 -3.60 2.39
CA ALA A 197 -8.99 -2.79 1.41
C ALA A 197 -10.05 -3.63 0.70
N ILE A 198 -11.25 -3.08 0.57
CA ILE A 198 -12.32 -3.66 -0.23
C ILE A 198 -12.94 -2.59 -1.13
N ASN A 199 -13.18 -2.96 -2.38
CA ASN A 199 -13.93 -2.14 -3.32
C ASN A 199 -15.40 -2.60 -3.32
N CYS A 200 -16.30 -1.74 -2.85
CA CYS A 200 -17.73 -2.03 -2.72
C CYS A 200 -18.44 -2.16 -4.08
N SER A 201 -17.85 -1.67 -5.17
CA SER A 201 -18.42 -1.77 -6.52
C SER A 201 -18.00 -3.03 -7.28
N ALA A 202 -17.01 -3.77 -6.78
CA ALA A 202 -16.41 -4.89 -7.52
C ALA A 202 -17.18 -6.22 -7.36
N LEU A 203 -18.02 -6.33 -6.32
CA LEU A 203 -18.71 -7.57 -5.95
C LEU A 203 -20.23 -7.35 -5.97
N GLY A 204 -20.97 -8.41 -6.29
CA GLY A 204 -22.42 -8.42 -6.09
C GLY A 204 -22.78 -8.33 -4.61
N LYS A 205 -23.98 -7.82 -4.29
CA LYS A 205 -24.42 -7.50 -2.92
C LYS A 205 -24.23 -8.65 -1.92
N ASP A 206 -24.69 -9.84 -2.27
CA ASP A 206 -24.60 -11.02 -1.38
C ASP A 206 -23.16 -11.46 -1.15
N LEU A 207 -22.32 -11.35 -2.18
CA LEU A 207 -20.90 -11.67 -2.08
C LEU A 207 -20.16 -10.61 -1.26
N LEU A 208 -20.48 -9.33 -1.44
CA LEU A 208 -19.94 -8.24 -0.64
C LEU A 208 -20.28 -8.41 0.84
N GLU A 209 -21.52 -8.79 1.17
CA GLU A 209 -21.90 -9.10 2.55
C GLU A 209 -21.04 -10.20 3.15
N SER A 210 -20.92 -11.31 2.40
CA SER A 210 -20.16 -12.48 2.79
C SER A 210 -18.66 -12.20 2.93
N GLU A 211 -18.07 -11.37 2.07
CA GLU A 211 -16.68 -10.93 2.22
C GLU A 211 -16.51 -10.03 3.44
N MET A 212 -17.36 -9.01 3.63
CA MET A 212 -17.19 -8.03 4.72
C MET A 212 -17.39 -8.65 6.09
N PHE A 213 -18.47 -9.41 6.27
CA PHE A 213 -18.90 -9.92 7.58
C PHE A 213 -18.58 -11.41 7.77
N GLY A 214 -18.27 -12.16 6.72
CA GLY A 214 -18.06 -13.61 6.80
C GLY A 214 -19.38 -14.38 6.92
N HIS A 215 -19.32 -15.70 6.76
CA HIS A 215 -20.50 -16.56 6.81
C HIS A 215 -20.20 -17.89 7.51
N LYS A 216 -21.23 -18.50 8.10
CA LYS A 216 -21.18 -19.89 8.55
C LYS A 216 -21.47 -20.87 7.41
N ALA A 217 -20.94 -22.08 7.53
CA ALA A 217 -21.31 -23.18 6.64
C ALA A 217 -22.84 -23.36 6.65
N GLY A 218 -23.44 -23.45 5.45
CA GLY A 218 -24.89 -23.58 5.27
C GLY A 218 -25.69 -22.28 5.30
N ALA A 219 -25.05 -21.11 5.39
CA ALA A 219 -25.77 -19.82 5.43
C ALA A 219 -26.52 -19.47 4.13
N PHE A 220 -26.03 -19.93 2.97
CA PHE A 220 -26.67 -19.78 1.67
C PHE A 220 -26.24 -20.91 0.71
N THR A 221 -26.88 -21.02 -0.44
CA THR A 221 -26.52 -22.00 -1.48
C THR A 221 -25.09 -21.78 -1.99
N GLY A 222 -24.18 -22.68 -1.63
CA GLY A 222 -22.74 -22.59 -1.94
C GLY A 222 -21.83 -22.30 -0.75
N ALA A 223 -22.38 -22.03 0.44
CA ALA A 223 -21.63 -21.86 1.69
C ALA A 223 -21.14 -23.21 2.26
N VAL A 224 -20.16 -23.84 1.61
CA VAL A 224 -19.67 -25.19 1.98
C VAL A 224 -18.86 -25.18 3.28
N ARG A 225 -18.19 -24.07 3.61
CA ARG A 225 -17.32 -23.94 4.77
C ARG A 225 -17.54 -22.60 5.45
N ASP A 226 -17.13 -22.52 6.71
CA ASP A 226 -17.04 -21.26 7.42
C ASP A 226 -16.02 -20.33 6.77
N LYS A 227 -16.40 -19.06 6.62
CA LYS A 227 -15.52 -17.98 6.16
C LYS A 227 -15.45 -16.86 7.18
N ILE A 228 -14.23 -16.41 7.46
CA ILE A 228 -13.94 -15.21 8.26
C ILE A 228 -14.11 -13.99 7.35
N GLY A 229 -14.77 -12.94 7.88
CA GLY A 229 -14.99 -11.69 7.14
C GLY A 229 -13.84 -10.70 7.27
N LEU A 230 -13.74 -9.79 6.31
CA LEU A 230 -12.71 -8.75 6.26
C LEU A 230 -12.71 -7.83 7.49
N PHE A 231 -13.86 -7.58 8.12
CA PHE A 231 -13.88 -6.82 9.38
C PHE A 231 -13.15 -7.54 10.51
N HIS A 232 -13.20 -8.86 10.55
CA HIS A 232 -12.46 -9.66 11.52
C HIS A 232 -10.97 -9.71 11.17
N GLU A 233 -10.63 -9.79 9.88
CA GLU A 233 -9.22 -9.72 9.43
C GLU A 233 -8.60 -8.34 9.71
N ALA A 234 -9.40 -7.29 9.65
CA ALA A 234 -8.97 -5.92 9.94
C ALA A 234 -8.95 -5.58 11.44
N ASP A 235 -9.20 -6.55 12.33
CA ASP A 235 -9.27 -6.30 13.78
C ASP A 235 -7.97 -5.67 14.31
N SER A 236 -8.11 -4.68 15.20
CA SER A 236 -7.04 -3.79 15.67
C SER A 236 -6.33 -2.95 14.58
N GLY A 237 -6.70 -3.12 13.31
CA GLY A 237 -6.11 -2.46 12.14
C GLY A 237 -7.00 -1.39 11.54
N THR A 238 -6.96 -1.29 10.20
CA THR A 238 -7.73 -0.33 9.41
C THR A 238 -8.42 -1.04 8.26
N ILE A 239 -9.70 -0.74 8.06
CA ILE A 239 -10.44 -1.16 6.87
C ILE A 239 -10.65 0.06 5.96
N PHE A 240 -10.31 -0.12 4.68
CA PHE A 240 -10.53 0.85 3.63
C PHE A 240 -11.69 0.39 2.75
N LEU A 241 -12.75 1.20 2.72
CA LEU A 241 -13.96 0.96 1.94
C LEU A 241 -13.94 1.87 0.71
N ASP A 242 -13.50 1.35 -0.43
CA ASP A 242 -13.47 2.10 -1.69
C ASP A 242 -14.84 2.05 -2.39
N GLU A 243 -15.19 3.16 -3.03
CA GLU A 243 -16.49 3.38 -3.67
C GLU A 243 -17.70 3.06 -2.77
N ILE A 244 -17.69 3.58 -1.53
CA ILE A 244 -18.73 3.34 -0.52
C ILE A 244 -20.14 3.76 -0.98
N GLY A 245 -20.22 4.71 -1.93
CA GLY A 245 -21.49 5.15 -2.53
C GLY A 245 -22.20 4.10 -3.37
N GLU A 246 -21.52 3.00 -3.73
CA GLU A 246 -22.10 1.87 -4.48
C GLU A 246 -22.74 0.81 -3.56
N MET A 247 -22.55 0.92 -2.24
CA MET A 247 -23.08 -0.03 -1.27
C MET A 247 -24.62 0.07 -1.20
N ASP A 248 -25.32 -1.06 -1.14
CA ASP A 248 -26.77 -1.04 -0.96
C ASP A 248 -27.20 -0.70 0.47
N LEU A 249 -28.46 -0.25 0.62
CA LEU A 249 -29.01 0.22 1.89
C LEU A 249 -28.99 -0.82 3.02
N THR A 250 -29.09 -2.12 2.70
CA THR A 250 -29.07 -3.19 3.71
C THR A 250 -27.67 -3.33 4.30
N LEU A 251 -26.64 -3.31 3.45
CA LEU A 251 -25.25 -3.33 3.89
C LEU A 251 -24.85 -2.05 4.62
N GLN A 252 -25.35 -0.89 4.18
CA GLN A 252 -25.14 0.39 4.86
C GLN A 252 -25.63 0.35 6.32
N ALA A 253 -26.79 -0.28 6.59
CA ALA A 253 -27.30 -0.43 7.96
C ALA A 253 -26.40 -1.34 8.82
N LYS A 254 -25.84 -2.40 8.25
CA LYS A 254 -24.89 -3.28 8.96
C LYS A 254 -23.56 -2.57 9.22
N LEU A 255 -23.07 -1.79 8.26
CA LEU A 255 -21.87 -0.98 8.40
C LEU A 255 -22.03 0.08 9.51
N LEU A 256 -23.18 0.76 9.56
CA LEU A 256 -23.50 1.72 10.62
C LEU A 256 -23.35 1.09 12.01
N ARG A 257 -23.89 -0.12 12.19
CA ARG A 257 -23.75 -0.87 13.44
C ARG A 257 -22.28 -1.11 13.81
N VAL A 258 -21.45 -1.49 12.85
CA VAL A 258 -20.00 -1.67 13.09
C VAL A 258 -19.33 -0.36 13.52
N ILE A 259 -19.68 0.76 12.88
CA ILE A 259 -19.11 2.08 13.24
C ILE A 259 -19.50 2.49 14.66
N GLU A 260 -20.73 2.20 15.08
CA GLU A 260 -21.26 2.66 16.37
C GLU A 260 -20.91 1.74 17.54
N THR A 261 -21.02 0.43 17.38
CA THR A 261 -20.84 -0.54 18.47
C THR A 261 -19.56 -1.36 18.36
N GLY A 262 -18.91 -1.35 17.19
CA GLY A 262 -17.81 -2.27 16.89
C GLY A 262 -18.27 -3.73 16.81
N THR A 263 -19.57 -3.99 16.59
CA THR A 263 -20.10 -5.36 16.52
C THR A 263 -20.85 -5.64 15.22
N PHE A 264 -20.78 -6.89 14.75
CA PHE A 264 -21.56 -7.40 13.63
C PHE A 264 -21.93 -8.87 13.81
N LEU A 265 -22.84 -9.35 12.97
CA LEU A 265 -23.20 -10.76 12.85
C LEU A 265 -22.67 -11.31 11.53
N ARG A 266 -22.11 -12.52 11.55
CA ARG A 266 -21.78 -13.26 10.32
C ARG A 266 -23.08 -13.71 9.65
N VAL A 267 -23.05 -13.88 8.33
CA VAL A 267 -24.22 -14.39 7.58
C VAL A 267 -24.57 -15.79 8.09
N GLY A 268 -25.83 -15.98 8.48
CA GLY A 268 -26.33 -17.24 9.05
C GLY A 268 -25.88 -17.52 10.48
N ASP A 269 -25.29 -16.55 11.19
CA ASP A 269 -24.88 -16.69 12.58
C ASP A 269 -25.75 -15.82 13.51
N THR A 270 -25.90 -16.27 14.76
CA THR A 270 -26.63 -15.54 15.82
C THR A 270 -25.69 -14.95 16.86
N LYS A 271 -24.40 -15.32 16.82
CA LYS A 271 -23.40 -14.82 17.75
C LYS A 271 -22.78 -13.52 17.25
N GLU A 272 -22.86 -12.47 18.06
CA GLU A 272 -22.17 -11.21 17.78
C GLU A 272 -20.65 -11.37 17.83
N THR A 273 -20.00 -10.76 16.85
CA THR A 273 -18.54 -10.64 16.77
C THR A 273 -18.18 -9.18 17.03
N ARG A 274 -17.21 -8.95 17.93
CA ARG A 274 -16.72 -7.62 18.27
C ARG A 274 -15.33 -7.39 17.68
N VAL A 275 -15.12 -6.23 17.08
CA VAL A 275 -13.86 -5.81 16.47
C VAL A 275 -13.54 -4.35 16.81
N ASN A 276 -12.26 -4.01 16.81
CA ASN A 276 -11.76 -2.64 16.96
C ASN A 276 -11.05 -2.22 15.67
N VAL A 277 -11.80 -1.67 14.73
CA VAL A 277 -11.29 -1.33 13.39
C VAL A 277 -11.41 0.17 13.15
N ARG A 278 -10.33 0.80 12.65
CA ARG A 278 -10.40 2.17 12.12
C ARG A 278 -10.97 2.13 10.70
N ILE A 279 -11.93 2.99 10.40
CA ILE A 279 -12.58 3.02 9.09
C ILE A 279 -12.08 4.22 8.27
N ILE A 280 -11.65 3.94 7.05
CA ILE A 280 -11.41 4.95 6.01
C ILE A 280 -12.33 4.61 4.84
N ALA A 281 -13.18 5.53 4.43
CA ALA A 281 -14.07 5.35 3.29
C ALA A 281 -13.65 6.26 2.14
N ALA A 282 -13.88 5.82 0.90
CA ALA A 282 -13.66 6.62 -0.29
C ALA A 282 -14.86 6.56 -1.23
N THR A 283 -15.12 7.64 -1.94
CA THR A 283 -16.20 7.72 -2.93
C THR A 283 -15.88 8.77 -4.00
N ASN A 284 -16.32 8.51 -5.23
CA ASN A 284 -16.38 9.50 -6.30
C ASN A 284 -17.73 10.23 -6.41
N ARG A 285 -18.78 9.72 -5.73
CA ARG A 285 -20.14 10.30 -5.72
C ARG A 285 -20.29 11.38 -4.65
N ASP A 286 -21.24 12.29 -4.85
CA ASP A 286 -21.70 13.18 -3.79
C ASP A 286 -22.68 12.43 -2.87
N LEU A 287 -22.21 12.02 -1.69
CA LEU A 287 -23.04 11.27 -0.74
C LEU A 287 -24.23 12.09 -0.21
N ARG A 288 -24.19 13.43 -0.23
CA ARG A 288 -25.34 14.24 0.19
C ARG A 288 -26.47 14.12 -0.83
N GLU A 289 -26.14 14.20 -2.11
CA GLU A 289 -27.09 13.99 -3.19
C GLU A 289 -27.62 12.55 -3.19
N GLU A 290 -26.77 11.56 -2.91
CA GLU A 290 -27.22 10.16 -2.77
C GLU A 290 -28.16 9.97 -1.56
N CYS A 291 -27.99 10.74 -0.49
CA CYS A 291 -28.93 10.77 0.64
C CYS A 291 -30.29 11.37 0.25
N ASP A 292 -30.28 12.52 -0.43
CA ASP A 292 -31.51 13.18 -0.90
C ASP A 292 -32.31 12.27 -1.86
N ASN A 293 -31.59 11.47 -2.66
CA ASN A 293 -32.16 10.49 -3.56
C ASN A 293 -32.54 9.15 -2.92
N GLY A 294 -32.36 8.98 -1.60
CA GLY A 294 -32.68 7.76 -0.86
C GLY A 294 -31.81 6.55 -1.21
N ARG A 295 -30.67 6.74 -1.88
CA ARG A 295 -29.70 5.68 -2.22
C ARG A 295 -28.62 5.50 -1.16
N PHE A 296 -28.43 6.49 -0.30
CA PHE A 296 -27.49 6.43 0.82
C PHE A 296 -28.15 6.88 2.12
N ARG A 297 -27.86 6.20 3.23
CA ARG A 297 -28.47 6.54 4.52
C ARG A 297 -27.81 7.77 5.14
N THR A 298 -28.65 8.72 5.56
CA THR A 298 -28.22 9.97 6.18
C THR A 298 -27.47 9.77 7.49
N ASP A 299 -27.88 8.79 8.31
CA ASP A 299 -27.22 8.44 9.57
C ASP A 299 -25.78 7.94 9.35
N LEU A 300 -25.59 7.04 8.38
CA LEU A 300 -24.28 6.54 7.97
C LEU A 300 -23.39 7.67 7.42
N PHE A 301 -23.95 8.56 6.59
CA PHE A 301 -23.21 9.71 6.06
C PHE A 301 -22.59 10.56 7.17
N TYR A 302 -23.36 10.90 8.21
CA TYR A 302 -22.84 11.69 9.33
C TYR A 302 -21.78 10.95 10.16
N ARG A 303 -21.88 9.61 10.28
CA ARG A 303 -20.86 8.79 10.94
C ARG A 303 -19.57 8.61 10.14
N LEU A 304 -19.66 8.62 8.81
CA LEU A 304 -18.49 8.54 7.92
C LEU A 304 -17.80 9.89 7.75
N SER A 305 -18.57 10.99 7.71
CA SER A 305 -18.08 12.34 7.41
C SER A 305 -17.51 13.10 8.61
N VAL A 306 -17.14 12.42 9.69
CA VAL A 306 -16.49 13.04 10.87
C VAL A 306 -15.24 13.83 10.46
N PHE A 307 -14.43 13.25 9.58
CA PHE A 307 -13.34 13.97 8.92
C PHE A 307 -13.39 13.72 7.41
N ALA A 308 -13.89 14.70 6.65
CA ALA A 308 -13.96 14.64 5.20
C ALA A 308 -12.75 15.33 4.55
N LEU A 309 -12.09 14.65 3.61
CA LEU A 309 -10.95 15.16 2.86
C LEU A 309 -11.23 15.04 1.35
N ARG A 310 -11.35 16.19 0.67
CA ARG A 310 -11.49 16.25 -0.80
C ARG A 310 -10.12 16.20 -1.46
N LEU A 311 -9.90 15.22 -2.33
CA LEU A 311 -8.73 15.16 -3.21
C LEU A 311 -9.02 15.92 -4.51
N PRO A 312 -8.16 16.90 -4.87
CA PRO A 312 -8.36 17.70 -6.07
C PRO A 312 -8.14 16.86 -7.34
N PRO A 313 -9.01 17.03 -8.36
CA PRO A 313 -8.77 16.46 -9.68
C PRO A 313 -7.52 17.06 -10.32
N LEU A 314 -6.92 16.35 -11.27
CA LEU A 314 -5.63 16.72 -11.88
C LEU A 314 -5.70 18.10 -12.58
N ARG A 315 -6.86 18.46 -13.14
CA ARG A 315 -7.15 19.79 -13.70
C ARG A 315 -7.14 20.95 -12.69
N GLU A 316 -7.31 20.67 -11.38
CA GLU A 316 -7.19 21.69 -10.32
C GLU A 316 -5.73 21.81 -9.83
N ARG A 317 -4.79 20.99 -10.36
CA ARG A 317 -3.39 20.91 -9.93
C ARG A 317 -2.43 20.66 -11.10
N HIS A 318 -2.54 21.46 -12.16
CA HIS A 318 -1.67 21.35 -13.34
C HIS A 318 -0.16 21.43 -13.01
N ASP A 319 0.22 22.13 -11.94
CA ASP A 319 1.61 22.20 -11.47
C ASP A 319 2.22 20.84 -11.10
N ASP A 320 1.39 19.86 -10.73
CA ASP A 320 1.83 18.51 -10.35
C ASP A 320 2.13 17.64 -11.58
N LEU A 321 1.58 18.00 -12.73
CA LEU A 321 1.55 17.14 -13.91
C LEU A 321 2.95 16.83 -14.47
N PRO A 322 3.88 17.79 -14.63
CA PRO A 322 5.24 17.48 -15.05
C PRO A 322 5.99 16.56 -14.07
N VAL A 323 5.77 16.74 -12.76
CA VAL A 323 6.43 15.94 -11.71
C VAL A 323 5.88 14.51 -11.69
N LEU A 324 4.56 14.36 -11.84
CA LEU A 324 3.90 13.07 -11.96
C LEU A 324 4.33 12.33 -13.22
N ALA A 325 4.40 13.02 -14.36
CA ALA A 325 4.84 12.43 -15.63
C ALA A 325 6.28 11.92 -15.53
N ASP A 326 7.22 12.75 -15.05
CA ASP A 326 8.62 12.36 -14.84
C ASP A 326 8.74 11.16 -13.87
N HIS A 327 7.96 11.15 -12.79
CA HIS A 327 7.92 10.04 -11.84
C HIS A 327 7.48 8.73 -12.52
N PHE A 328 6.41 8.75 -13.32
CA PHE A 328 5.93 7.57 -14.02
C PHE A 328 6.91 7.11 -15.12
N ILE A 329 7.55 8.03 -15.84
CA ILE A 329 8.56 7.68 -16.84
C ILE A 329 9.72 6.94 -16.19
N LYS A 330 10.27 7.47 -15.09
CA LYS A 330 11.34 6.81 -14.33
C LYS A 330 10.91 5.43 -13.80
N MET A 331 9.67 5.33 -13.31
CA MET A 331 9.11 4.06 -12.83
C MET A 331 9.04 3.01 -13.95
N PHE A 332 8.51 3.37 -15.12
CA PHE A 332 8.31 2.42 -16.22
C PHE A 332 9.61 2.08 -16.95
N THR A 333 10.51 3.06 -17.16
CA THR A 333 11.84 2.80 -17.75
C THR A 333 12.67 1.85 -16.89
N SER A 334 12.71 2.08 -15.57
CA SER A 334 13.36 1.17 -14.63
C SER A 334 12.75 -0.24 -14.66
N LYS A 335 11.42 -0.34 -14.66
CA LYS A 335 10.71 -1.63 -14.74
C LYS A 335 11.00 -2.39 -16.03
N MET A 336 11.25 -1.68 -17.14
CA MET A 336 11.56 -2.25 -18.45
C MET A 336 13.08 -2.44 -18.68
N GLY A 337 13.93 -2.09 -17.71
CA GLY A 337 15.39 -2.18 -17.86
C GLY A 337 15.95 -1.22 -18.93
N ARG A 338 15.24 -0.12 -19.22
CA ARG A 338 15.65 0.89 -20.20
C ARG A 338 16.34 2.08 -19.51
N PRO A 339 17.23 2.81 -20.22
CA PRO A 339 17.72 4.10 -19.76
C PRO A 339 16.57 5.08 -19.49
N PRO A 340 16.76 6.07 -18.59
CA PRO A 340 15.75 7.10 -18.33
C PRO A 340 15.44 7.88 -19.61
N LEU A 341 14.15 8.01 -19.93
CA LEU A 341 13.68 8.78 -21.08
C LEU A 341 13.37 10.22 -20.66
N GLY A 342 13.70 11.18 -21.53
CA GLY A 342 13.27 12.57 -21.39
C GLY A 342 11.86 12.80 -21.94
N MET A 343 11.30 13.98 -21.69
CA MET A 343 10.11 14.49 -22.38
C MET A 343 10.49 15.73 -23.18
N ASP A 344 10.11 15.78 -24.45
CA ASP A 344 10.25 17.01 -25.22
C ASP A 344 9.17 18.06 -24.85
N ASP A 345 9.37 19.30 -25.30
CA ASP A 345 8.45 20.40 -25.01
C ASP A 345 7.06 20.20 -25.65
N THR A 346 6.97 19.47 -26.77
CA THR A 346 5.69 19.23 -27.47
C THR A 346 4.83 18.25 -26.69
N PHE A 347 5.45 17.21 -26.14
CA PHE A 347 4.84 16.22 -25.26
C PHE A 347 4.36 16.88 -23.97
N GLN A 348 5.19 17.70 -23.33
CA GLN A 348 4.80 18.40 -22.11
C GLN A 348 3.60 19.33 -22.34
N LYS A 349 3.60 20.11 -23.44
CA LYS A 349 2.47 20.97 -23.80
C LYS A 349 1.19 20.17 -24.06
N ALA A 350 1.30 19.03 -24.75
CA ALA A 350 0.16 18.16 -25.00
C ALA A 350 -0.42 17.60 -23.68
N LEU A 351 0.43 17.21 -22.73
CA LEU A 351 -0.04 16.77 -21.42
C LEU A 351 -0.75 17.89 -20.64
N LEU A 352 -0.25 19.13 -20.70
CA LEU A 352 -0.85 20.26 -19.98
C LEU A 352 -2.23 20.67 -20.51
N ASN A 353 -2.45 20.53 -21.82
CA ASN A 353 -3.71 20.90 -22.47
C ASN A 353 -4.81 19.83 -22.38
N HIS A 354 -4.46 18.62 -21.95
CA HIS A 354 -5.41 17.52 -21.84
C HIS A 354 -6.31 17.68 -20.59
N PRO A 355 -7.62 17.37 -20.64
CA PRO A 355 -8.56 17.60 -19.53
C PRO A 355 -8.42 16.62 -18.35
N TRP A 356 -7.81 15.44 -18.59
CA TRP A 356 -7.56 14.40 -17.58
C TRP A 356 -8.80 13.95 -16.80
N LYS A 357 -9.86 13.54 -17.51
CA LYS A 357 -11.11 13.03 -16.92
C LYS A 357 -10.87 11.80 -16.03
N GLY A 358 -9.86 10.98 -16.34
CA GLY A 358 -9.43 9.83 -15.52
C GLY A 358 -8.28 10.13 -14.56
N ASN A 359 -7.90 11.40 -14.39
CA ASN A 359 -6.93 11.90 -13.40
C ASN A 359 -5.57 11.16 -13.48
N ILE A 360 -4.97 10.83 -12.33
CA ILE A 360 -3.65 10.19 -12.25
C ILE A 360 -3.66 8.79 -12.88
N ARG A 361 -4.79 8.07 -12.80
CA ARG A 361 -4.92 6.73 -13.39
C ARG A 361 -4.79 6.78 -14.91
N GLU A 362 -5.44 7.76 -15.53
CA GLU A 362 -5.30 8.03 -16.97
C GLU A 362 -3.88 8.46 -17.33
N LEU A 363 -3.30 9.43 -16.61
CA LEU A 363 -1.92 9.87 -16.82
C LEU A 363 -0.94 8.71 -16.76
N LYS A 364 -1.05 7.85 -15.74
CA LYS A 364 -0.19 6.67 -15.60
C LYS A 364 -0.28 5.75 -16.82
N ASN A 365 -1.50 5.45 -17.31
CA ASN A 365 -1.71 4.58 -18.46
C ASN A 365 -1.17 5.19 -19.76
N VAL A 366 -1.37 6.50 -19.95
CA VAL A 366 -0.86 7.24 -21.12
C VAL A 366 0.66 7.23 -21.13
N ILE A 367 1.31 7.51 -20.00
CA ILE A 367 2.77 7.49 -19.88
C ILE A 367 3.33 6.07 -20.07
N GLU A 368 2.70 5.04 -19.48
CA GLU A 368 3.10 3.64 -19.68
C GLU A 368 3.14 3.29 -21.17
N ARG A 369 2.06 3.61 -21.88
CA ARG A 369 1.96 3.39 -23.33
C ARG A 369 3.01 4.19 -24.10
N ALA A 370 3.23 5.46 -23.75
CA ALA A 370 4.22 6.30 -24.41
C ALA A 370 5.64 5.73 -24.26
N VAL A 371 6.00 5.23 -23.08
CA VAL A 371 7.30 4.58 -22.82
C VAL A 371 7.48 3.29 -23.63
N ILE A 372 6.40 2.52 -23.84
CA ILE A 372 6.42 1.31 -24.68
C ILE A 372 6.68 1.66 -26.15
N LEU A 373 6.02 2.72 -26.66
CA LEU A 373 6.12 3.15 -28.06
C LEU A 373 7.37 3.97 -28.36
N ALA A 374 8.07 4.46 -27.33
CA ALA A 374 9.29 5.22 -27.48
C ALA A 374 10.35 4.42 -28.24
N SER A 375 10.81 5.01 -29.36
CA SER A 375 11.82 4.44 -30.26
C SER A 375 13.18 5.15 -30.14
N GLY A 376 13.29 6.17 -29.27
CA GLY A 376 14.53 6.91 -28.97
C GLY A 376 14.59 7.34 -27.51
N ASP A 377 15.46 8.30 -27.20
CA ASP A 377 15.78 8.72 -25.82
C ASP A 377 14.79 9.74 -25.22
N CYS A 378 13.84 10.23 -26.02
CA CYS A 378 12.83 11.21 -25.61
C CYS A 378 11.42 10.80 -26.04
N LEU A 379 10.44 11.08 -25.17
CA LEU A 379 9.02 11.01 -25.49
C LEU A 379 8.61 12.25 -26.27
N THR A 380 8.02 12.01 -27.45
CA THR A 380 7.49 13.03 -28.36
C THR A 380 5.98 12.91 -28.45
N VAL A 381 5.32 13.94 -29.01
CA VAL A 381 3.86 13.93 -29.20
C VAL A 381 3.34 12.71 -29.99
N GLU A 382 4.16 12.08 -30.82
CA GLU A 382 3.81 10.88 -31.60
C GLU A 382 3.61 9.64 -30.72
N CYS A 383 4.17 9.64 -29.51
CA CYS A 383 3.99 8.57 -28.53
C CYS A 383 2.64 8.66 -27.79
N LEU A 384 1.92 9.78 -27.91
CA LEU A 384 0.64 9.99 -27.23
C LEU A 384 -0.53 9.37 -28.00
N PRO A 385 -1.61 8.96 -27.29
CA PRO A 385 -2.86 8.57 -27.91
C PRO A 385 -3.45 9.67 -28.81
N PHE A 386 -4.27 9.26 -29.77
CA PHE A 386 -4.89 10.16 -30.73
C PHE A 386 -5.75 11.25 -30.08
N ASP A 387 -6.35 10.96 -28.93
CA ASP A 387 -7.22 11.88 -28.18
C ASP A 387 -6.45 13.11 -27.65
N PHE A 388 -5.11 13.07 -27.60
CA PHE A 388 -4.27 14.24 -27.29
C PHE A 388 -4.09 15.20 -28.48
N LEU A 389 -4.38 14.75 -29.70
CA LEU A 389 -4.20 15.50 -30.94
C LEU A 389 -5.49 16.24 -31.37
N VAL A 390 -6.60 15.98 -30.68
CA VAL A 390 -7.91 16.59 -30.93
C VAL A 390 -8.21 17.56 -29.80
N PRO A 391 -8.27 18.88 -30.04
CA PRO A 391 -8.81 19.81 -29.07
C PRO A 391 -10.28 19.43 -28.80
N ASP A 392 -10.66 19.24 -27.53
CA ASP A 392 -12.05 18.97 -27.07
C ASP A 392 -12.99 20.19 -27.31
N SER A 393 -12.62 21.10 -28.23
CA SER A 393 -13.36 22.31 -28.60
C SER A 393 -14.43 22.07 -29.66
N ALA A 394 -14.75 20.81 -29.95
CA ALA A 394 -15.88 20.46 -30.79
C ALA A 394 -16.85 19.62 -29.95
N ASP A 395 -18.12 20.02 -29.96
CA ASP A 395 -19.23 19.26 -29.40
C ASP A 395 -19.04 17.75 -29.70
N PRO A 396 -19.31 16.81 -28.78
CA PRO A 396 -19.20 15.37 -29.06
C PRO A 396 -20.01 14.92 -30.29
N ALA A 397 -21.04 15.71 -30.66
CA ALA A 397 -21.81 15.55 -31.87
C ALA A 397 -21.08 16.00 -33.15
N ASP A 398 -20.14 16.94 -33.06
CA ASP A 398 -19.30 17.42 -34.18
C ASP A 398 -18.10 16.50 -34.43
N SER A 399 -17.51 15.89 -33.39
CA SER A 399 -16.39 14.94 -33.56
C SER A 399 -16.79 13.63 -34.24
N LEU A 400 -18.08 13.30 -34.24
CA LEU A 400 -18.66 12.15 -34.93
C LEU A 400 -19.10 12.46 -36.38
N LYS A 401 -19.04 13.72 -36.82
CA LYS A 401 -19.38 14.08 -38.21
C LYS A 401 -18.28 13.60 -39.14
N LEU A 402 -18.68 12.94 -40.24
CA LEU A 402 -17.78 12.48 -41.31
C LEU A 402 -16.81 13.57 -41.77
N ALA A 403 -17.25 14.83 -41.82
CA ALA A 403 -16.42 15.97 -42.21
C ALA A 403 -15.23 16.24 -41.25
N ALA A 404 -15.41 16.05 -39.93
CA ALA A 404 -14.34 16.26 -38.96
C ALA A 404 -13.28 15.15 -39.06
N MET A 405 -13.72 13.90 -39.21
CA MET A 405 -12.86 12.74 -39.43
C MET A 405 -12.10 12.84 -40.75
N GLU A 406 -12.77 13.28 -41.81
CA GLU A 406 -12.18 13.46 -43.13
C GLU A 406 -11.13 14.58 -43.15
N LYS A 407 -11.44 15.75 -42.56
CA LYS A 407 -10.49 16.85 -42.40
C LYS A 407 -9.21 16.40 -41.71
N LEU A 408 -9.35 15.61 -40.65
CA LEU A 408 -8.23 15.13 -39.87
C LEU A 408 -7.40 14.08 -40.65
N HIS A 409 -8.07 13.15 -41.33
CA HIS A 409 -7.41 12.15 -42.16
C HIS A 409 -6.59 12.80 -43.29
N ILE A 410 -7.15 13.80 -43.97
CA ILE A 410 -6.46 14.57 -45.01
C ILE A 410 -5.22 15.27 -44.44
N ARG A 411 -5.34 15.90 -43.26
CA ARG A 411 -4.20 16.56 -42.60
C ARG A 411 -3.05 15.58 -42.29
N LYS A 412 -3.38 14.36 -41.85
CA LYS A 412 -2.40 13.30 -41.56
C LYS A 412 -1.68 12.84 -42.82
N VAL A 413 -2.39 12.61 -43.92
CA VAL A 413 -1.79 12.18 -45.18
C VAL A 413 -0.93 13.29 -45.79
N LEU A 414 -1.35 14.55 -45.68
CA LEU A 414 -0.53 15.70 -46.11
C LEU A 414 0.76 15.82 -45.30
N ALA A 415 0.71 15.63 -43.98
CA ALA A 415 1.90 15.62 -43.14
C ALA A 415 2.85 14.45 -43.49
N TYR A 416 2.30 13.24 -43.65
CA TYR A 416 3.06 12.04 -44.04
C TYR A 416 3.76 12.19 -45.39
N THR A 417 3.09 12.83 -46.35
CA THR A 417 3.62 13.09 -47.69
C THR A 417 4.46 14.37 -47.80
N LYS A 418 4.72 15.06 -46.67
CA LYS A 418 5.46 16.32 -46.60
C LYS A 418 4.91 17.39 -47.55
N GLY A 419 3.58 17.48 -47.66
CA GLY A 419 2.89 18.44 -48.51
C GLY A 419 2.82 18.08 -50.00
N ASN A 420 3.26 16.87 -50.40
CA ASN A 420 3.11 16.42 -51.79
C ASN A 420 1.65 16.02 -52.08
N LYS A 421 0.88 16.97 -52.62
CA LYS A 421 -0.56 16.85 -52.86
C LYS A 421 -0.94 15.72 -53.81
N THR A 422 -0.11 15.41 -54.81
CA THR A 422 -0.38 14.30 -55.75
C THR A 422 -0.27 12.95 -55.04
N LYS A 423 0.82 12.74 -54.28
CA LYS A 423 0.98 11.52 -53.47
C LYS A 423 -0.06 11.40 -52.36
N ALA A 424 -0.47 12.53 -51.79
CA ALA A 424 -1.51 12.55 -50.77
C ALA A 424 -2.87 12.13 -51.33
N ALA A 425 -3.23 12.61 -52.52
CA ALA A 425 -4.46 12.24 -53.20
C ALA A 425 -4.51 10.73 -53.52
N ASP A 426 -3.40 10.19 -54.04
CA ASP A 426 -3.26 8.75 -54.33
C ASP A 426 -3.40 7.90 -53.07
N LEU A 427 -2.77 8.30 -51.96
CA LEU A 427 -2.86 7.59 -50.67
C LEU A 427 -4.24 7.69 -50.01
N LEU A 428 -4.97 8.78 -50.27
CA LEU A 428 -6.35 8.97 -49.81
C LEU A 428 -7.37 8.27 -50.72
N GLY A 429 -6.96 7.77 -51.88
CA GLY A 429 -7.85 7.18 -52.87
C GLY A 429 -8.83 8.17 -53.50
N ILE A 430 -8.48 9.47 -53.54
CA ILE A 430 -9.31 10.54 -54.11
C ILE A 430 -8.59 11.24 -55.26
N GLY A 431 -9.34 11.86 -56.18
CA GLY A 431 -8.74 12.68 -57.22
C GLY A 431 -8.04 13.93 -56.66
N VAL A 432 -6.95 14.36 -57.29
CA VAL A 432 -6.17 15.54 -56.88
C VAL A 432 -7.05 16.80 -56.80
N ALA A 433 -7.94 17.01 -57.77
CA ALA A 433 -8.89 18.14 -57.75
C ALA A 433 -9.84 18.11 -56.54
N THR A 434 -10.27 16.91 -56.12
CA THR A 434 -11.11 16.72 -54.92
C THR A 434 -10.33 17.05 -53.65
N LEU A 435 -9.05 16.67 -53.60
CA LEU A 435 -8.17 17.04 -52.48
C LEU A 435 -7.98 18.55 -52.38
N TYR A 436 -7.74 19.25 -53.50
CA TYR A 436 -7.64 20.73 -53.49
C TYR A 436 -8.90 21.40 -52.97
N ARG A 437 -10.08 20.96 -53.43
CA ARG A 437 -11.37 21.47 -52.95
C ARG A 437 -11.55 21.25 -51.44
N LYS A 438 -11.18 20.07 -50.94
CA LYS A 438 -11.27 19.75 -49.50
C LYS A 438 -10.25 20.51 -48.65
N ILE A 439 -9.08 20.83 -49.19
CA ILE A 439 -8.09 21.68 -48.52
C ILE A 439 -8.64 23.11 -48.36
N GLU A 440 -9.29 23.65 -49.38
CA GLU A 440 -9.95 24.97 -49.31
C GLU A 440 -11.16 24.95 -48.37
N GLU A 441 -12.05 23.97 -48.53
CA GLU A 441 -13.26 23.78 -47.70
C GLU A 441 -12.92 23.65 -46.21
N TYR A 442 -11.82 22.98 -45.88
CA TYR A 442 -11.40 22.76 -44.50
C TYR A 442 -10.31 23.69 -43.99
N SER A 443 -9.80 24.60 -44.83
CA SER A 443 -8.71 25.54 -44.52
C SER A 443 -7.48 24.83 -43.91
N LEU A 444 -6.95 23.85 -44.64
CA LEU A 444 -5.84 22.97 -44.21
C LEU A 444 -4.46 23.38 -44.72
#